data_AF-A0A946DRN9-F1
#
_entry.id   AF-A0A946DRN9-F1
#
_cell.length_a   1.000
_cell.length_b   1.000
_cell.length_c   1.000
_cell.angle_alpha   90.00
_cell.angle_beta   90.00
_cell.angle_gamma   90.00
#
_symmetry.space_group_name_H-M   'P 1'
#
loop_
_entity.id
_entity.type
_entity.pdbx_description
1 polymer ?
#
loop_
_entity_poly.entity_id
_entity_poly.type
_entity_poly.pdbx_seq_one_letter_code
_entity_poly.pdbx_strand_id
1 'polypeptide(L)'
;MDSMESWRTLFENWPETLPKEGLLITTFQETIPFVDFLISGGILLLQRDRPDTHGARKVMISYDAISAVKLTSPDELTRYQVLGFQAPL
;
A
#
# COMPACT_ATOMS: atom_id res chain seq x y z
N MET A 1 2.82 2.69 18.66
CA MET A 1 3.18 3.27 17.37
C MET A 1 1.87 3.57 16.67
N ASP A 2 1.68 4.79 16.18
CA ASP A 2 0.46 5.14 15.45
C ASP A 2 0.44 4.36 14.13
N SER A 3 -0.67 3.69 13.81
CA SER A 3 -0.79 2.91 12.57
C SER A 3 -0.57 3.79 11.34
N MET A 4 -0.92 5.07 11.42
CA MET A 4 -0.64 6.06 10.38
C MET A 4 0.86 6.18 10.11
N GLU A 5 1.67 6.33 11.17
CA GLU A 5 3.12 6.49 11.06
C GLU A 5 3.79 5.20 10.57
N SER A 6 3.29 4.04 10.99
CA SER A 6 3.78 2.74 10.50
C SER A 6 3.52 2.58 9.00
N TRP A 7 2.31 2.89 8.52
CA TRP A 7 2.03 2.84 7.08
C TRP A 7 2.86 3.82 6.29
N ARG A 8 2.96 5.07 6.76
CA ARG A 8 3.78 6.10 6.13
C ARG A 8 5.22 5.64 5.98
N THR A 9 5.83 5.16 7.06
CA THR A 9 7.21 4.65 7.07
C THR A 9 7.38 3.50 6.08
N LEU A 10 6.41 2.58 6.01
CA LEU A 10 6.45 1.44 5.10
C LEU A 10 6.42 1.87 3.63
N PHE A 11 5.53 2.80 3.26
CA PHE A 11 5.45 3.33 1.89
C PHE A 11 6.62 4.22 1.51
N GLU A 12 7.16 5.01 2.45
CA GLU A 12 8.36 5.84 2.24
C GLU A 12 9.62 5.01 1.99
N ASN A 13 9.70 3.82 2.59
CA ASN A 13 10.85 2.92 2.48
C ASN A 13 10.58 1.72 1.57
N TRP A 14 9.65 1.84 0.63
CA TRP A 14 9.30 0.75 -0.27
C TRP A 14 10.49 0.37 -1.19
N PRO A 15 10.99 -0.87 -1.15
CA PRO A 15 12.14 -1.29 -1.94
C PRO A 15 11.83 -1.27 -3.44
N GLU A 16 12.81 -0.85 -4.25
CA GLU A 16 12.70 -0.90 -5.72
C GLU A 16 12.56 -2.32 -6.26
N THR A 17 12.96 -3.33 -5.49
CA THR A 17 12.90 -4.75 -5.86
C THR A 17 11.52 -5.37 -5.64
N LEU A 18 10.63 -4.70 -4.92
CA LEU A 18 9.26 -5.17 -4.66
C LEU A 18 8.28 -4.46 -5.59
N PRO A 19 7.32 -5.19 -6.18
CA PRO A 19 6.34 -4.58 -7.07
C PRO A 19 5.46 -3.60 -6.28
N LYS A 20 5.17 -2.44 -6.87
CA LYS A 20 4.28 -1.41 -6.30
C LYS A 20 2.82 -1.66 -6.67
N GLU A 21 2.36 -2.90 -6.51
CA GLU A 21 1.01 -3.31 -6.87
C GLU A 21 0.34 -4.12 -5.76
N GLY A 22 -0.99 -4.08 -5.74
CA GLY A 22 -1.78 -4.83 -4.79
C GLY A 22 -3.17 -4.23 -4.61
N LEU A 23 -3.76 -4.54 -3.44
CA LEU A 23 -5.06 -4.02 -3.04
C LEU A 23 -4.92 -3.30 -1.70
N LEU A 24 -5.30 -2.03 -1.65
CA LEU A 24 -5.41 -1.28 -0.40
C LEU A 24 -6.84 -1.39 0.13
N ILE A 25 -6.98 -1.74 1.40
CA ILE A 25 -8.26 -1.81 2.09
C ILE A 25 -8.38 -0.59 2.99
N THR A 26 -9.45 0.18 2.81
CA THR A 26 -9.71 1.35 3.65
C THR A 26 -10.42 0.96 4.95
N THR A 27 -10.42 1.85 5.94
CA THR A 27 -11.21 1.71 7.17
C THR A 27 -12.73 1.65 6.91
N PHE A 28 -13.19 2.11 5.74
CA PHE A 28 -14.57 1.98 5.26
C PHE A 28 -14.83 0.71 4.45
N GLN A 29 -13.90 -0.25 4.46
CA GLN A 29 -13.95 -1.53 3.72
C GLN A 29 -14.01 -1.37 2.19
N GLU A 30 -13.58 -0.23 1.66
CA GLU A 30 -13.34 -0.09 0.22
C GLU A 30 -12.07 -0.87 -0.16
N THR A 31 -12.11 -1.58 -1.30
CA THR A 31 -10.94 -2.22 -1.87
C THR A 31 -10.44 -1.42 -3.07
N ILE A 32 -9.24 -0.87 -2.98
CA ILE A 32 -8.60 -0.04 -4.00
C ILE A 32 -7.47 -0.84 -4.64
N PRO A 33 -7.65 -1.39 -5.85
CA PRO A 33 -6.54 -1.97 -6.59
C PRO A 33 -5.58 -0.88 -7.05
N PHE A 34 -4.28 -1.11 -6.93
CA PHE A 34 -3.25 -0.19 -7.40
C PHE A 34 -2.11 -0.93 -8.11
N VAL A 35 -1.44 -0.24 -9.02
CA VAL A 35 -0.26 -0.72 -9.78
C VAL A 35 0.96 0.20 -9.66
N ASP A 36 0.78 1.36 -9.04
CA ASP A 36 1.87 2.24 -8.61
C ASP A 36 1.37 3.18 -7.51
N PHE A 37 2.29 3.86 -6.83
CA PHE A 37 1.95 4.91 -5.89
C PHE A 37 3.02 6.00 -5.76
N LEU A 38 2.59 7.18 -5.33
CA LEU A 38 3.44 8.27 -4.86
C LEU A 38 3.09 8.65 -3.43
N ILE A 39 4.10 9.12 -2.71
CA ILE A 39 4.00 9.55 -1.31
C ILE A 39 4.00 11.09 -1.21
N SER A 40 3.31 11.64 -0.22
CA SER A 40 3.38 13.06 0.10
C SER A 40 2.95 13.32 1.55
N GLY A 41 3.88 13.63 2.44
CA GLY A 41 3.57 13.98 3.84
C GLY A 41 2.62 12.97 4.51
N GLY A 42 1.34 13.30 4.64
CA GLY A 42 0.29 12.43 5.21
C GLY A 42 -0.62 11.72 4.21
N ILE A 43 -0.37 11.86 2.91
CA ILE A 43 -1.21 11.38 1.81
C ILE A 43 -0.44 10.39 0.92
N LEU A 44 -1.12 9.32 0.54
CA LEU A 44 -0.71 8.35 -0.46
C LEU A 44 -1.54 8.55 -1.73
N LEU A 45 -0.88 8.68 -2.88
CA LEU A 45 -1.51 8.73 -4.19
C LEU A 45 -1.36 7.37 -4.86
N LEU A 46 -2.46 6.67 -5.09
CA LEU A 46 -2.49 5.37 -5.74
C LEU A 46 -2.85 5.51 -7.22
N GLN A 47 -2.15 4.81 -8.09
CA GLN A 47 -2.51 4.64 -9.51
C GLN A 47 -3.27 3.32 -9.69
N ARG A 48 -4.41 3.38 -10.38
CA ARG A 48 -5.16 2.19 -10.80
C ARG A 48 -4.84 1.83 -12.25
N ASP A 49 -4.74 0.54 -12.55
CA ASP A 49 -4.70 0.03 -13.92
C ASP A 49 -6.04 0.27 -14.64
N ARG A 50 -7.13 -0.15 -13.98
CA ARG A 50 -8.50 0.01 -14.46
C ARG A 50 -9.22 1.14 -13.72
N PRO A 51 -10.05 1.94 -14.40
CA PRO A 51 -10.85 2.95 -13.72
C PRO A 51 -11.86 2.30 -12.78
N ASP A 52 -12.28 3.04 -11.74
CA ASP A 52 -13.44 2.65 -10.94
C ASP A 52 -14.78 2.92 -11.65
N THR A 53 -15.88 2.71 -10.93
CA THR A 53 -17.25 2.93 -11.43
C THR A 53 -17.54 4.38 -11.84
N HIS A 54 -16.72 5.34 -11.39
CA HIS A 54 -16.82 6.75 -11.73
C HIS A 54 -15.78 7.20 -12.76
N GLY A 55 -14.98 6.27 -13.30
CA GLY A 55 -13.93 6.59 -14.26
C GLY A 55 -12.60 7.04 -13.62
N ALA A 56 -12.48 7.05 -12.29
CA ALA A 56 -11.28 7.55 -11.63
C ALA A 56 -10.13 6.54 -11.72
N ARG A 57 -8.96 7.03 -12.15
CA ARG A 57 -7.73 6.24 -12.31
C ARG A 57 -6.67 6.51 -11.25
N LYS A 58 -6.94 7.47 -10.36
CA LYS A 58 -6.07 7.83 -9.24
C LYS A 58 -6.90 8.05 -7.99
N VAL A 59 -6.35 7.73 -6.84
CA VAL A 59 -6.96 8.00 -5.53
C VAL A 59 -5.93 8.61 -4.61
N MET A 60 -6.31 9.68 -3.92
CA MET A 60 -5.56 10.24 -2.81
C MET A 60 -6.22 9.77 -1.52
N ILE A 61 -5.44 9.18 -0.62
CA ILE A 61 -5.92 8.68 0.67
C ILE A 61 -4.92 9.02 1.76
N SER A 62 -5.41 9.34 2.94
CA SER A 62 -4.58 9.55 4.12
C SER A 62 -4.11 8.21 4.71
N TYR A 63 -2.93 8.20 5.34
CA TYR A 63 -2.39 6.95 5.92
C TYR A 63 -3.24 6.39 7.07
N ASP A 64 -4.00 7.22 7.78
CA ASP A 64 -4.92 6.83 8.85
C ASP A 64 -6.18 6.10 8.33
N ALA A 65 -6.50 6.27 7.04
CA ALA A 65 -7.61 5.58 6.40
C ALA A 65 -7.23 4.18 5.87
N ILE A 66 -5.98 3.75 6.03
CA ILE A 66 -5.49 2.44 5.58
C ILE A 66 -5.75 1.39 6.68
N SER A 67 -6.61 0.42 6.37
CA SER A 67 -6.83 -0.74 7.23
C SER A 67 -5.87 -1.88 6.90
N ALA A 68 -5.57 -2.13 5.62
CA ALA A 68 -4.67 -3.19 5.20
C ALA A 68 -4.12 -2.96 3.79
N VAL A 69 -3.00 -3.62 3.47
CA VAL A 69 -2.49 -3.79 2.10
C VAL A 69 -2.40 -5.29 1.82
N LYS A 70 -3.00 -5.74 0.72
CA LYS A 70 -2.92 -7.12 0.24
C LYS A 70 -2.00 -7.16 -0.98
N LEU A 71 -0.96 -7.97 -0.89
CA LEU A 71 -0.01 -8.17 -1.98
C LEU A 71 -0.48 -9.36 -2.82
N THR A 72 -0.54 -9.17 -4.13
CA THR A 72 -1.05 -10.18 -5.07
C THR A 72 0.03 -11.03 -5.71
N SER A 73 1.30 -10.63 -5.57
CA SER A 73 2.43 -11.40 -6.06
C SER A 73 2.63 -12.69 -5.25
N PRO A 74 2.91 -13.84 -5.89
CA PRO A 74 3.19 -15.11 -5.22
C PRO A 74 4.62 -15.19 -4.64
N ASP A 75 5.27 -14.06 -4.42
CA ASP A 75 6.63 -13.95 -3.88
C ASP A 75 6.78 -14.59 -2.49
N GLU A 76 7.98 -15.09 -2.19
CA GLU A 76 8.33 -15.61 -0.87
C GLU A 76 8.35 -14.51 0.21
N LEU A 77 7.94 -14.87 1.43
CA LEU A 77 7.92 -13.96 2.59
C LEU A 77 9.31 -13.38 2.92
N THR A 78 10.38 -14.11 2.61
CA THR A 78 11.78 -13.70 2.82
C THR A 78 12.11 -12.38 2.12
N ARG A 79 11.48 -12.10 0.97
CA ARG A 79 11.69 -10.85 0.22
C ARG A 79 11.21 -9.62 0.98
N TYR A 80 10.31 -9.78 1.95
CA TYR A 80 9.75 -8.68 2.75
C TYR A 80 10.53 -8.40 4.03
N GLN A 81 11.58 -9.16 4.33
CA GLN A 81 12.44 -8.88 5.50
C GLN A 81 13.17 -7.54 5.38
N VAL A 82 13.43 -7.06 4.15
CA VAL A 82 14.01 -5.73 3.89
C VAL A 82 13.11 -4.57 4.35
N LEU A 83 11.80 -4.82 4.50
CA LEU A 83 10.82 -3.89 5.07
C LEU A 83 10.71 -4.02 6.60
N GLY A 84 11.54 -4.86 7.24
CA GLY A 84 11.56 -5.06 8.68
C GLY A 84 10.65 -6.17 9.20
N PHE A 85 9.98 -6.93 8.32
CA PHE A 85 9.24 -8.13 8.73
C PHE A 85 10.19 -9.25 9.17
N GLN A 86 9.81 -10.01 10.20
CA GLN A 86 10.63 -11.06 10.79
C GLN A 86 9.80 -12.34 10.97
N ALA A 87 10.46 -13.50 10.88
CA ALA A 87 9.82 -14.76 11.26
C ALA A 87 9.49 -14.74 12.76
N PRO A 88 8.38 -15.37 13.18
CA PRO A 88 8.10 -15.54 14.60
C PRO A 88 9.22 -16.36 15.27
N LEU A 89 9.52 -16.03 16.53
CA LEU A 89 10.44 -16.80 17.37
C LEU A 89 9.85 -18.16 17.76
#